data_AF-A0A6A9S6H3-F1
#
_entry.id   AF-A0A6A9S6H3-F1
#
_cell.length_a   1.000
_cell.length_b   1.000
_cell.length_c   1.000
_cell.angle_alpha   90.00
_cell.angle_beta   90.00
_cell.angle_gamma   90.00
#
_symmetry.space_group_name_H-M   'P 1'
#
loop_
_entity.id
_entity.type
_entity.pdbx_description
1 polymer ?
#
loop_
_entity_poly.entity_id
_entity_poly.type
_entity_poly.pdbx_seq_one_letter_code
_entity_poly.pdbx_strand_id
1 'polypeptide(L)'
;MLCQSQSKTGGESRVFNSIGAFSQLVRERPELANALCSNKALTRIDIDRSGESKTGPAFDINQFGLVTRFSLDNTSKWNVDEVENLQEALNWMKGKLTTDSDFYSEFKLSSGDLLVVANHKISHGRNGYEDTKGNPRQLYRALFKQTL
;
A
#
# COMPACT_ATOMS: atom_id res chain seq x y z
N MET A 1 7.00 -11.62 -4.98
CA MET A 1 7.26 -11.11 -6.34
C MET A 1 8.70 -11.41 -6.67
N LEU A 2 8.96 -12.24 -7.67
CA LEU A 2 10.30 -12.62 -8.13
C LEU A 2 10.70 -11.74 -9.31
N CYS A 3 11.86 -11.10 -9.26
CA CYS A 3 12.36 -10.31 -10.38
C CYS A 3 13.03 -11.21 -11.43
N GLN A 4 12.52 -11.18 -12.65
CA GLN A 4 13.12 -11.84 -13.81
C GLN A 4 14.08 -10.90 -14.52
N SER A 5 13.64 -9.66 -14.76
CA SER A 5 14.41 -8.62 -15.45
C SER A 5 14.01 -7.23 -14.92
N GLN A 6 14.98 -6.32 -14.88
CA GLN A 6 14.79 -4.94 -14.47
C GLN A 6 14.47 -4.03 -15.67
N SER A 7 13.88 -2.87 -15.39
CA SER A 7 13.77 -1.77 -16.33
C SER A 7 15.13 -1.19 -16.71
N LYS A 8 15.17 -0.41 -17.81
CA LYS A 8 16.37 0.31 -18.23
C LYS A 8 16.77 1.37 -17.21
N THR A 9 15.78 2.16 -16.78
CA THR A 9 15.92 3.22 -15.78
C THR A 9 14.75 3.17 -14.81
N GLY A 10 14.99 3.60 -13.56
CA GLY A 10 13.98 3.61 -12.49
C GLY A 10 13.41 2.23 -12.16
N GLY A 11 12.19 2.19 -11.62
CA GLY A 11 11.46 0.96 -11.30
C GLY A 11 11.85 0.31 -9.98
N GLU A 12 12.54 1.07 -9.13
CA GLU A 12 12.84 0.74 -7.74
C GLU A 12 11.55 0.34 -7.02
N SER A 13 11.65 -0.73 -6.22
CA SER A 13 10.55 -1.20 -5.40
C SER A 13 10.45 -0.31 -4.17
N ARG A 14 9.21 -0.01 -3.79
CA ARG A 14 8.91 0.78 -2.59
C ARG A 14 8.12 -0.08 -1.62
N VAL A 15 8.50 -0.04 -0.36
CA VAL A 15 7.81 -0.70 0.73
C VAL A 15 7.47 0.34 1.78
N PHE A 16 6.24 0.31 2.28
CA PHE A 16 5.75 1.19 3.33
C PHE A 16 5.11 0.35 4.44
N ASN A 17 5.70 0.45 5.64
CA ASN A 17 5.14 -0.10 6.86
C ASN A 17 3.94 0.75 7.33
N SER A 18 2.84 0.63 6.59
CA SER A 18 1.61 1.39 6.82
C SER A 18 1.01 1.13 8.20
N ILE A 19 1.15 -0.09 8.73
CA ILE A 19 0.74 -0.42 10.10
C ILE A 19 1.60 0.32 11.14
N GLY A 20 2.92 0.39 10.94
CA GLY A 20 3.82 1.14 11.82
C GLY A 20 3.50 2.63 11.83
N ALA A 21 3.32 3.22 10.63
CA ALA A 21 2.94 4.62 10.50
C ALA A 21 1.57 4.90 11.14
N PHE A 22 0.58 4.06 10.90
CA PHE A 22 -0.74 4.17 11.53
C PHE A 22 -0.66 4.03 13.06
N SER A 23 0.17 3.11 13.57
CA SER A 23 0.36 2.94 15.00
C SER A 23 0.97 4.18 15.67
N GLN A 24 1.86 4.90 14.96
CA GLN A 24 2.34 6.21 15.41
C GLN A 24 1.23 7.26 15.35
N LEU A 25 0.44 7.30 14.28
CA LEU A 25 -0.69 8.22 14.14
C LEU A 25 -1.69 8.06 15.30
N VAL A 26 -2.02 6.82 15.69
CA VAL A 26 -2.89 6.53 16.83
C VAL A 26 -2.36 7.16 18.13
N ARG A 27 -1.03 7.17 18.34
CA ARG A 27 -0.42 7.74 19.55
C ARG A 27 -0.36 9.27 19.51
N GLU A 28 -0.13 9.85 18.34
CA GLU A 28 0.11 11.29 18.20
C GLU A 28 -1.16 12.11 17.93
N ARG A 29 -2.07 11.55 17.13
CA ARG A 29 -3.27 12.22 16.57
C ARG A 29 -4.42 11.21 16.42
N PRO A 30 -4.98 10.68 17.54
CA PRO A 30 -6.00 9.63 17.51
C PRO A 30 -7.27 10.00 16.73
N GLU A 31 -7.63 11.28 16.67
CA GLU A 31 -8.75 11.79 15.87
C GLU A 31 -8.55 11.56 14.37
N LEU A 32 -7.33 11.69 13.88
CA LEU A 32 -6.98 11.40 12.49
C LEU A 32 -6.97 9.89 12.24
N ALA A 33 -6.47 9.11 13.20
CA ALA A 33 -6.49 7.65 13.11
C ALA A 33 -7.93 7.10 13.03
N ASN A 34 -8.86 7.65 13.82
CA ASN A 34 -10.27 7.27 13.81
C ASN A 34 -10.93 7.49 12.43
N ALA A 35 -10.55 8.57 11.71
CA ALA A 35 -11.04 8.80 10.36
C ALA A 35 -10.67 7.66 9.39
N LEU A 36 -9.46 7.12 9.52
CA LEU A 36 -8.99 5.99 8.69
C LEU A 36 -9.66 4.65 9.05
N CYS A 37 -10.23 4.53 10.25
CA CYS A 37 -11.00 3.38 10.72
C CYS A 37 -12.50 3.47 10.37
N SER A 38 -12.96 4.56 9.77
CA SER A 38 -14.37 4.71 9.41
C SER A 38 -14.80 3.70 8.34
N ASN A 39 -15.98 3.10 8.50
CA ASN A 39 -16.59 2.23 7.49
C ASN A 39 -16.92 2.94 6.17
N LYS A 40 -16.73 4.26 6.10
CA LYS A 40 -16.90 5.07 4.89
C LYS A 40 -15.58 5.56 4.30
N ALA A 41 -14.43 5.30 4.93
CA ALA A 41 -13.18 5.97 4.59
C ALA A 41 -12.68 5.67 3.16
N LEU A 42 -12.72 4.40 2.76
CA LEU A 42 -12.06 3.93 1.55
C LEU A 42 -12.96 2.99 0.74
N THR A 43 -13.18 3.36 -0.51
CA THR A 43 -13.78 2.50 -1.53
C THR A 43 -12.69 1.91 -2.41
N ARG A 44 -12.61 0.57 -2.46
CA ARG A 44 -11.68 -0.17 -3.35
C ARG A 44 -12.46 -0.84 -4.47
N ILE A 45 -11.95 -0.75 -5.69
CA ILE A 45 -12.49 -1.44 -6.87
C ILE A 45 -11.65 -2.70 -7.12
N ASP A 46 -12.29 -3.86 -7.20
CA ASP A 46 -11.63 -5.10 -7.61
C ASP A 46 -11.55 -5.17 -9.14
N ILE A 47 -10.46 -4.68 -9.72
CA ILE A 47 -10.26 -4.68 -11.18
C ILE A 47 -9.90 -6.08 -11.71
N ASP A 48 -9.32 -6.95 -10.87
CA ASP A 48 -8.72 -8.22 -11.31
C ASP A 48 -9.70 -9.41 -11.24
N ARG A 49 -10.87 -9.27 -10.60
CA ARG A 49 -11.82 -10.38 -10.40
C ARG A 49 -13.25 -10.08 -10.78
N SER A 50 -13.95 -9.22 -10.03
CA SER A 50 -15.41 -9.06 -10.15
C SER A 50 -15.83 -7.71 -10.73
N GLY A 51 -14.95 -6.70 -10.74
CA GLY A 51 -15.32 -5.31 -11.02
C GLY A 51 -16.10 -4.63 -9.88
N GLU A 52 -16.36 -5.33 -8.79
CA GLU A 52 -17.15 -4.81 -7.67
C GLU A 52 -16.35 -3.79 -6.86
N SER A 53 -17.05 -2.79 -6.34
CA SER A 53 -16.48 -1.83 -5.40
C SER A 53 -16.92 -2.14 -3.97
N LYS A 54 -16.01 -2.00 -3.01
CA LYS A 54 -16.29 -2.20 -1.59
C LYS A 54 -15.78 -1.02 -0.77
N THR A 55 -16.72 -0.32 -0.13
CA THR A 55 -16.45 0.72 0.87
C THR A 55 -16.19 0.10 2.24
N GLY A 56 -15.28 0.69 3.01
CA GLY A 56 -15.00 0.27 4.38
C GLY A 56 -13.81 1.02 4.99
N PRO A 57 -13.29 0.54 6.14
CA PRO A 57 -12.13 1.11 6.80
C PRO A 57 -10.84 0.87 6.01
N ALA A 58 -9.91 1.83 6.08
CA ALA A 58 -8.56 1.64 5.56
C ALA A 58 -7.69 0.85 6.54
N PHE A 59 -7.94 0.99 7.83
CA PHE A 59 -7.29 0.23 8.90
C PHE A 59 -8.36 -0.38 9.80
N ASP A 60 -8.21 -1.66 10.12
CA ASP A 60 -9.22 -2.43 10.85
C ASP A 60 -8.54 -3.52 11.70
N ILE A 61 -9.25 -4.05 12.68
CA ILE A 61 -8.79 -5.19 13.48
C ILE A 61 -9.66 -6.39 13.14
N ASN A 62 -9.04 -7.47 12.72
CA ASN A 62 -9.70 -8.75 12.53
C ASN A 62 -8.96 -9.87 13.28
N GLN A 63 -9.31 -11.13 13.00
CA GLN A 63 -8.68 -12.30 13.61
C GLN A 63 -7.16 -12.41 13.41
N PHE A 64 -6.58 -11.68 12.46
CA PHE A 64 -5.13 -11.59 12.21
C PHE A 64 -4.47 -10.36 12.87
N GLY A 65 -5.23 -9.64 13.71
CA GLY A 65 -4.83 -8.41 14.36
C GLY A 65 -5.12 -7.17 13.50
N LEU A 66 -4.29 -6.13 13.66
CA LEU A 66 -4.39 -4.91 12.88
C LEU A 66 -4.00 -5.17 11.42
N VAL A 67 -4.92 -4.83 10.51
CA VAL A 67 -4.79 -4.99 9.07
C VAL A 67 -5.03 -3.67 8.34
N THR A 68 -4.56 -3.58 7.11
CA THR A 68 -4.74 -2.39 6.27
C THR A 68 -5.12 -2.72 4.83
N ARG A 69 -5.92 -1.82 4.26
CA ARG A 69 -6.23 -1.73 2.82
C ARG A 69 -5.68 -0.43 2.22
N PHE A 70 -4.84 0.30 2.97
CA PHE A 70 -4.25 1.57 2.55
C PHE A 70 -3.58 1.44 1.18
N SER A 71 -4.08 2.23 0.23
CA SER A 71 -3.54 2.33 -1.11
C SER A 71 -3.75 3.74 -1.67
N LEU A 72 -2.86 4.11 -2.58
CA LEU A 72 -2.84 5.38 -3.30
C LEU A 72 -2.92 5.17 -4.83
N ASP A 73 -3.24 3.95 -5.25
CA ASP A 73 -3.39 3.61 -6.66
C ASP A 73 -4.75 4.05 -7.23
N ASN A 74 -4.90 3.88 -8.54
CA ASN A 74 -6.15 4.17 -9.27
C ASN A 74 -7.32 3.23 -8.93
N THR A 75 -7.12 2.21 -8.10
CA THR A 75 -8.18 1.30 -7.63
C THR A 75 -8.81 1.78 -6.32
N SER A 76 -8.40 2.96 -5.84
CA SER A 76 -8.71 3.48 -4.52
C SER A 76 -9.38 4.85 -4.61
N LYS A 77 -10.59 4.96 -4.05
CA LYS A 77 -11.29 6.24 -3.84
C LYS A 77 -11.40 6.51 -2.35
N TRP A 78 -10.79 7.60 -1.91
CA TRP A 78 -10.90 8.10 -0.53
C TRP A 78 -12.07 9.07 -0.43
N ASN A 79 -13.01 8.81 0.48
CA ASN A 79 -14.25 9.57 0.58
C ASN A 79 -14.08 10.75 1.55
N VAL A 80 -13.17 11.66 1.21
CA VAL A 80 -12.70 12.76 2.08
C VAL A 80 -13.81 13.75 2.47
N ASP A 81 -14.85 13.87 1.65
CA ASP A 81 -16.00 14.73 1.94
C ASP A 81 -17.03 14.06 2.86
N GLU A 82 -16.96 12.73 3.03
CA GLU A 82 -17.91 11.94 3.84
C GLU A 82 -17.40 11.65 5.26
N VAL A 83 -16.10 11.78 5.49
CA VAL A 83 -15.45 11.43 6.74
C VAL A 83 -14.60 12.60 7.21
N GLU A 84 -15.02 13.20 8.32
CA GLU A 84 -14.28 14.26 8.99
C GLU A 84 -12.82 13.84 9.25
N ASN A 85 -11.89 14.79 9.11
CA ASN A 85 -10.45 14.60 9.31
C ASN A 85 -9.75 13.61 8.35
N LEU A 86 -10.47 12.97 7.42
CA LEU A 86 -9.87 11.97 6.55
C LEU A 86 -8.80 12.54 5.63
N GLN A 87 -9.02 13.75 5.08
CA GLN A 87 -8.02 14.41 4.24
C GLN A 87 -6.72 14.70 5.00
N GLU A 88 -6.82 15.18 6.24
CA GLU A 88 -5.65 15.45 7.08
C GLU A 88 -4.95 14.15 7.48
N ALA A 89 -5.69 13.11 7.85
CA ALA A 89 -5.15 11.78 8.14
C ALA A 89 -4.38 11.21 6.94
N LEU A 90 -4.91 11.37 5.72
CA LEU A 90 -4.23 10.97 4.49
C LEU A 90 -2.97 11.76 4.23
N ASN A 91 -2.99 13.07 4.47
CA ASN A 91 -1.81 13.91 4.33
C ASN A 91 -0.72 13.51 5.32
N TRP A 92 -1.08 13.20 6.57
CA TRP A 92 -0.15 12.70 7.57
C TRP A 92 0.50 11.39 7.12
N MET A 93 -0.31 10.41 6.66
CA MET A 93 0.20 9.12 6.18
C MET A 93 1.09 9.28 4.96
N LYS A 94 0.72 10.14 4.00
CA LYS A 94 1.53 10.46 2.83
C LYS A 94 2.84 11.16 3.20
N GLY A 95 2.84 11.98 4.24
CA GLY A 95 4.04 12.61 4.79
C GLY A 95 5.09 11.62 5.29
N LYS A 96 4.72 10.36 5.52
CA LYS A 96 5.64 9.27 5.90
C LYS A 96 6.18 8.48 4.70
N LEU A 97 5.77 8.79 3.47
CA LEU A 97 6.26 8.16 2.24
C LEU A 97 7.47 8.91 1.68
N THR A 98 8.50 9.07 2.51
CA THR A 98 9.74 9.77 2.18
C THR A 98 10.94 8.92 2.56
N THR A 99 12.09 9.13 1.92
CA THR A 99 13.32 8.37 2.20
C THR A 99 13.85 8.54 3.64
N ASP A 100 13.48 9.64 4.29
CA ASP A 100 13.91 9.95 5.66
C ASP A 100 12.96 9.38 6.73
N SER A 101 11.91 8.67 6.32
CA SER A 101 10.91 8.08 7.20
C SER A 101 11.28 6.65 7.56
N ASP A 102 11.27 6.32 8.85
CA ASP A 102 11.50 4.95 9.37
C ASP A 102 10.48 3.91 8.86
N PHE A 103 9.36 4.37 8.25
CA PHE A 103 8.31 3.49 7.71
C PHE A 103 8.48 3.20 6.23
N TYR A 104 9.37 3.88 5.54
CA TYR A 104 9.51 3.80 4.09
C TYR A 104 10.87 3.25 3.72
N SER A 105 10.89 2.38 2.71
CA SER A 105 12.14 1.87 2.14
C SER A 105 12.00 1.75 0.64
N GLU A 106 13.09 2.10 -0.04
CA GLU A 106 13.20 2.02 -1.49
C GLU A 106 14.46 1.26 -1.84
N PHE A 107 14.34 0.30 -2.76
CA PHE A 107 15.45 -0.54 -3.16
C PHE A 107 15.24 -1.12 -4.56
N LYS A 108 16.36 -1.45 -5.21
CA LYS A 108 16.35 -2.13 -6.50
C LYS A 108 16.28 -3.64 -6.28
N LEU A 109 15.37 -4.31 -6.98
CA LEU A 109 15.38 -5.76 -7.10
C LEU A 109 16.27 -6.16 -8.28
N SER A 110 17.15 -7.12 -8.06
CA SER A 110 17.95 -7.75 -9.10
C SER A 110 17.29 -9.02 -9.63
N SER A 111 17.67 -9.46 -10.83
CA SER A 111 17.21 -10.74 -11.37
C SER A 111 17.52 -11.87 -10.37
N GLY A 112 16.51 -12.66 -10.02
CA GLY A 112 16.59 -13.70 -8.98
C GLY A 112 16.11 -13.25 -7.59
N ASP A 113 16.02 -11.94 -7.30
CA ASP A 113 15.55 -11.46 -6.01
C ASP A 113 14.05 -11.69 -5.82
N LEU A 114 13.67 -12.14 -4.62
CA LEU A 114 12.30 -12.39 -4.23
C LEU A 114 11.86 -11.45 -3.11
N LEU A 115 10.85 -10.61 -3.39
CA LEU A 115 10.17 -9.81 -2.38
C LEU A 115 8.92 -10.53 -1.85
N VAL A 116 8.92 -10.89 -0.58
CA VAL A 116 7.75 -11.43 0.14
C VAL A 116 7.27 -10.40 1.14
N VAL A 117 5.98 -10.07 1.10
CA VAL A 117 5.36 -9.07 1.99
C VAL A 117 4.07 -9.61 2.60
N ALA A 118 3.84 -9.27 3.87
CA ALA A 118 2.53 -9.44 4.48
C ALA A 118 1.56 -8.39 3.90
N ASN A 119 0.86 -8.73 2.81
CA ASN A 119 0.04 -7.78 2.04
C ASN A 119 -1.09 -7.11 2.84
N HIS A 120 -1.47 -7.68 3.99
CA HIS A 120 -2.45 -7.11 4.92
C HIS A 120 -1.83 -6.14 5.93
N LYS A 121 -0.51 -5.93 5.92
CA LYS A 121 0.23 -5.05 6.85
C LYS A 121 1.17 -4.07 6.15
N ILE A 122 1.71 -4.47 5.01
CA ILE A 122 2.74 -3.74 4.28
C ILE A 122 2.17 -3.29 2.94
N SER A 123 2.13 -1.97 2.75
CA SER A 123 1.85 -1.36 1.45
C SER A 123 3.12 -1.41 0.61
N HIS A 124 2.98 -1.58 -0.70
CA HIS A 124 4.12 -1.64 -1.61
C HIS A 124 3.77 -0.99 -2.95
N GLY A 125 4.81 -0.57 -3.66
CA GLY A 125 4.68 0.07 -4.96
C GLY A 125 6.01 0.09 -5.70
N ARG A 126 6.12 0.98 -6.68
CA ARG A 126 7.35 1.19 -7.44
C ARG A 126 7.47 2.62 -7.92
N ASN A 127 8.68 3.05 -8.25
CA ASN A 127 8.90 4.29 -8.97
C ASN A 127 8.49 4.18 -10.44
N GLY A 128 8.38 5.33 -11.11
CA GLY A 128 8.28 5.39 -12.56
C GLY A 128 9.51 4.75 -13.22
N TYR A 129 9.34 4.20 -14.41
CA TYR A 129 10.41 3.49 -15.10
C TYR A 129 10.24 3.55 -16.61
N GLU A 130 11.34 3.35 -17.32
CA GLU A 130 11.36 3.17 -18.77
C GLU A 130 11.91 1.77 -19.12
N ASP A 131 11.27 1.13 -20.08
CA ASP A 131 11.69 -0.17 -20.60
C ASP A 131 12.52 -0.03 -21.87
N THR A 132 13.24 -1.10 -22.19
CA THR A 132 13.89 -1.27 -23.49
C THR A 132 13.15 -2.32 -24.32
N LYS A 133 13.02 -2.08 -25.62
CA LYS A 133 12.47 -3.08 -26.54
C LYS A 133 13.35 -4.35 -26.49
N GLY A 134 12.75 -5.48 -26.10
CA GLY A 134 13.42 -6.78 -25.99
C GLY A 134 13.90 -7.17 -24.58
N ASN A 135 13.97 -6.23 -23.64
CA ASN A 135 14.25 -6.52 -22.22
C ASN A 135 13.40 -5.62 -21.32
N PRO A 136 12.08 -5.86 -21.23
CA PRO A 136 11.21 -5.10 -20.35
C PRO A 136 11.39 -5.54 -18.89
N ARG A 137 10.98 -4.69 -17.96
CA ARG A 137 10.87 -5.05 -16.54
C ARG A 137 9.82 -6.14 -16.36
N GLN A 138 10.23 -7.29 -15.83
CA GLN A 138 9.33 -8.43 -15.61
C GLN A 138 9.47 -8.98 -14.19
N LEU A 139 8.33 -9.09 -13.50
CA LEU A 139 8.22 -9.72 -12.20
C LEU A 139 7.15 -10.81 -12.25
N TYR A 140 7.46 -11.98 -11.69
CA TYR A 140 6.46 -13.01 -11.43
C TYR A 140 5.82 -12.77 -10.06
N ARG A 141 4.49 -12.81 -10.02
CA ARG A 141 3.70 -12.59 -8.79
C ARG A 141 2.96 -13.87 -8.42
N ALA A 142 3.08 -14.24 -7.15
CA ALA A 142 2.24 -15.24 -6.51
C ALA A 142 1.55 -14.62 -5.28
N LEU A 143 0.37 -15.12 -4.95
CA LEU A 143 -0.36 -14.77 -3.73
C LEU A 143 -0.47 -16.02 -2.87
N PHE A 144 0.12 -15.97 -1.67
CA PHE A 144 -0.01 -17.02 -0.67
C PHE A 144 -1.17 -16.64 0.24
N LYS A 145 -2.16 -17.53 0.32
CA LYS A 145 -3.31 -17.37 1.22
C LYS A 145 -3.13 -18.35 2.36
N GLN A 146 -3.28 -17.87 3.59
CA GLN A 146 -3.49 -18.77 4.71
C GLN A 146 -4.94 -19.25 4.61
N THR A 147 -5.14 -20.54 4.36
CA THR A 147 -6.44 -21.18 4.47
C THR A 147 -6.70 -21.41 5.96
N LEU A 148 -7.84 -20.91 6.46
CA LEU A 148 -8.37 -21.26 7.78
C LEU A 148 -9.22 -22.51 7.65
#